data_AF-A0A2D4ETI1-F1
#
_entry.id   AF-A0A2D4ETI1-F1
#
_cell.length_a   1.000
_cell.length_b   1.000
_cell.length_c   1.000
_cell.angle_alpha   90.00
_cell.angle_beta   90.00
_cell.angle_gamma   90.00
#
_symmetry.space_group_name_H-M   'P 1'
#
loop_
_entity.id
_entity.type
_entity.pdbx_description
1 polymer ?
#
loop_
_entity_poly.entity_id
_entity_poly.type
_entity_poly.pdbx_seq_one_letter_code
_entity_poly.pdbx_strand_id
1 'polypeptide(L)'
;WDSDWGENKGHHVGIGTIFLRPEDRIRLPTDMVQRTPSLAHHPMAIPYDLLKEKWSSYMGRFNLHLEVNGLQAAPDAQKKGLLLTYCDIKIYEKADALVADDLQTVSWDELQCVLQGHYDPSPSYLASHYDFYMWSQREGETTC
;
A
#
# COMPACT_ATOMS: atom_id res chain seq x y z
N TRP A 1 76.34 8.04 10.09
CA TRP A 1 75.22 8.96 9.83
C TRP A 1 73.95 8.13 9.99
N ASP A 2 73.74 7.67 11.23
CA ASP A 2 72.78 8.23 12.22
C ASP A 2 71.36 7.69 11.96
N SER A 3 70.92 6.66 12.70
CA SER A 3 70.29 6.76 14.02
C SER A 3 68.88 7.35 13.92
N ASP A 4 67.84 6.50 13.96
CA ASP A 4 66.78 6.72 14.95
C ASP A 4 66.09 5.41 15.33
N TRP A 5 65.86 5.29 16.64
CA TRP A 5 65.24 4.17 17.33
C TRP A 5 63.75 4.47 17.53
N GLY A 6 62.90 3.45 17.40
CA GLY A 6 61.48 3.57 17.68
C GLY A 6 60.80 2.22 17.87
N GLU A 7 61.13 1.56 18.98
CA GLU A 7 60.40 0.42 19.53
C GLU A 7 58.92 0.77 19.75
N ASN A 8 57.97 -0.01 19.22
CA ASN A 8 56.75 -0.27 19.97
C ASN A 8 56.14 -1.64 19.66
N LYS A 9 55.71 -2.29 20.74
CA LYS A 9 55.48 -3.72 20.89
C LYS A 9 54.08 -4.14 20.42
N GLY A 10 53.95 -5.34 19.87
CA GLY A 10 52.63 -5.96 19.74
C GLY A 10 52.57 -7.22 18.87
N HIS A 11 52.91 -8.36 19.47
CA HIS A 11 52.42 -9.71 19.15
C HIS A 11 52.37 -10.19 17.69
N HIS A 12 53.32 -11.09 17.37
CA HIS A 12 53.02 -12.27 16.56
C HIS A 12 51.75 -12.95 17.08
N VAL A 13 50.85 -13.41 16.19
CA VAL A 13 50.53 -14.85 16.00
C VAL A 13 49.74 -15.02 14.69
N GLY A 14 50.33 -15.83 13.80
CA GLY A 14 49.71 -16.83 12.93
C GLY A 14 48.35 -16.57 12.28
N ILE A 15 48.35 -16.55 10.95
CA ILE A 15 47.18 -16.80 10.11
C ILE A 15 46.78 -18.27 10.33
N GLY A 16 45.96 -18.53 11.34
CA GLY A 16 45.40 -19.84 11.61
C GLY A 16 44.15 -20.06 10.77
N THR A 17 44.26 -20.84 9.71
CA THR A 17 43.09 -21.44 9.04
C THR A 17 42.35 -22.29 10.07
N ILE A 18 41.19 -21.82 10.52
CA ILE A 18 40.35 -22.54 11.48
C ILE A 18 39.72 -23.71 10.73
N PHE A 19 40.32 -24.90 10.87
CA PHE A 19 39.69 -26.15 10.48
C PHE A 19 38.61 -26.49 11.52
N LEU A 20 37.37 -26.11 11.23
CA LEU A 20 36.22 -26.51 12.06
C LEU A 20 36.05 -28.02 11.99
N ARG A 21 36.01 -28.69 13.15
CA ARG A 21 35.70 -30.12 13.23
C ARG A 21 34.24 -30.36 12.80
N PRO A 22 33.92 -31.51 12.19
CA PRO A 22 32.55 -31.80 11.72
C PRO A 22 31.49 -31.80 12.84
N GLU A 23 31.93 -31.96 14.09
CA GLU A 23 31.10 -32.12 15.28
C GLU A 23 30.64 -30.78 15.89
N ASP A 24 31.25 -29.65 15.51
CA ASP A 24 30.93 -28.31 16.04
C ASP A 24 29.86 -27.57 15.21
N ARG A 25 29.15 -28.30 14.34
CA ARG A 25 28.04 -27.75 13.56
C ARG A 25 26.87 -27.53 14.52
N ILE A 26 26.76 -26.30 15.03
CA ILE A 26 25.59 -25.80 15.76
C ILE A 26 24.35 -26.26 15.01
N ARG A 27 23.60 -27.21 15.60
CA ARG A 27 22.27 -27.57 15.12
C ARG A 27 21.40 -26.36 15.39
N LEU A 28 21.16 -25.55 14.34
CA LEU A 28 20.09 -24.57 14.37
C LEU A 28 18.80 -25.30 14.75
N PRO A 29 18.03 -24.81 15.74
CA PRO A 29 16.74 -25.39 16.07
C PRO A 29 15.87 -25.41 14.80
N THR A 30 15.42 -26.59 14.40
CA THR A 30 14.51 -26.80 13.26
C THR A 30 13.12 -26.21 13.51
N ASP A 31 12.86 -25.65 14.68
CA ASP A 31 11.59 -25.07 15.06
C ASP A 31 11.71 -23.55 15.12
N MET A 32 11.66 -22.94 13.94
CA MET A 32 11.19 -21.57 13.67
C MET A 32 11.38 -21.25 12.17
N VAL A 33 10.96 -22.18 11.30
CA VAL A 33 10.31 -21.71 10.07
C VAL A 33 9.02 -21.09 10.58
N GLN A 34 9.07 -19.79 10.94
CA GLN A 34 7.86 -19.00 10.89
C GLN A 34 7.36 -19.21 9.47
N ARG A 35 6.31 -20.04 9.34
CA ARG A 35 5.41 -19.93 8.23
C ARG A 35 4.90 -18.50 8.33
N THR A 36 5.62 -17.57 7.72
CA THR A 36 4.94 -16.49 7.03
C THR A 36 3.88 -17.21 6.23
N PRO A 37 2.57 -17.07 6.55
CA PRO A 37 1.58 -17.51 5.59
C PRO A 37 2.03 -16.81 4.31
N SER A 38 2.43 -17.59 3.30
CA SER A 38 2.55 -17.02 1.97
C SER A 38 1.14 -16.51 1.72
N LEU A 39 0.91 -15.20 1.91
CA LEU A 39 -0.30 -14.56 1.49
C LEU A 39 -0.30 -14.85 0.00
N ALA A 40 -1.04 -15.87 -0.42
CA ALA A 40 -1.53 -15.94 -1.77
C ALA A 40 -2.43 -14.72 -1.87
N HIS A 41 -1.80 -13.58 -2.16
CA HIS A 41 -2.44 -12.29 -2.22
C HIS A 41 -3.40 -12.43 -3.40
N HIS A 42 -4.69 -12.53 -3.11
CA HIS A 42 -5.67 -12.69 -4.18
C HIS A 42 -5.71 -11.35 -4.91
N PRO A 43 -5.22 -11.23 -6.15
CA PRO A 43 -5.20 -9.94 -6.82
C PRO A 43 -6.63 -9.41 -6.91
N MET A 44 -6.82 -8.10 -6.69
CA MET A 44 -8.08 -7.48 -7.08
C MET A 44 -8.25 -7.66 -8.59
N ALA A 45 -9.19 -8.52 -8.97
CA ALA A 45 -9.29 -9.01 -10.35
C ALA A 45 -9.87 -7.99 -11.34
N ILE A 46 -10.43 -6.87 -10.86
CA ILE A 46 -11.19 -5.92 -11.69
C ILE A 46 -10.72 -4.48 -11.44
N PRO A 47 -10.00 -3.86 -12.41
CA PRO A 47 -9.62 -2.46 -12.34
C PRO A 47 -10.86 -1.56 -12.38
N TYR A 48 -10.71 -0.30 -11.96
CA TYR A 48 -11.79 0.67 -12.01
C TYR A 48 -12.21 0.97 -13.45
N ASP A 49 -13.52 0.96 -13.71
CA ASP A 49 -14.09 1.37 -14.99
C ASP A 49 -15.15 2.47 -14.79
N LEU A 50 -14.78 3.69 -15.22
CA LEU A 50 -15.60 4.90 -15.17
C LEU A 50 -16.97 4.75 -15.83
N LEU A 51 -17.11 3.86 -16.82
CA LEU A 51 -18.37 3.65 -17.56
C LEU A 51 -19.26 2.60 -16.91
N LYS A 52 -18.72 1.75 -16.02
CA LYS A 52 -19.44 0.61 -15.45
C LYS A 52 -19.74 0.74 -13.97
N GLU A 53 -18.93 1.47 -13.21
CA GLU A 53 -19.12 1.58 -11.77
C GLU A 53 -18.82 2.97 -11.21
N LYS A 54 -19.53 3.32 -10.13
CA LYS A 54 -19.26 4.52 -9.35
C LYS A 54 -18.00 4.33 -8.51
N TRP A 55 -17.28 5.42 -8.26
CA TRP A 55 -16.08 5.40 -7.41
C TRP A 55 -16.34 4.84 -6.00
N SER A 56 -17.46 5.21 -5.38
CA SER A 56 -17.90 4.66 -4.10
C SER A 56 -18.09 3.14 -4.12
N SER A 57 -18.59 2.58 -5.23
CA SER A 57 -18.71 1.13 -5.43
C SER A 57 -17.34 0.46 -5.57
N TYR A 58 -16.42 1.05 -6.35
CA TYR A 58 -15.03 0.59 -6.47
C TYR A 58 -14.33 0.56 -5.12
N MET A 59 -14.42 1.65 -4.35
CA MET A 59 -13.83 1.76 -3.01
C MET A 59 -14.47 0.75 -2.03
N GLY A 60 -15.76 0.44 -2.17
CA GLY A 60 -16.40 -0.65 -1.43
C GLY A 60 -15.76 -2.01 -1.71
N ARG A 61 -15.49 -2.33 -2.98
CA ARG A 61 -14.78 -3.57 -3.36
C ARG A 61 -13.35 -3.60 -2.83
N PHE A 62 -12.65 -2.47 -2.87
CA PHE A 62 -11.31 -2.34 -2.31
C PHE A 62 -11.30 -2.59 -0.80
N ASN A 63 -12.25 -2.01 -0.05
CA ASN A 63 -12.36 -2.23 1.39
C ASN A 63 -12.69 -3.69 1.72
N LEU A 64 -13.58 -4.33 0.97
CA LEU A 64 -13.87 -5.76 1.13
C LEU A 64 -12.64 -6.62 0.82
N HIS A 65 -11.84 -6.23 -0.19
CA HIS A 65 -10.58 -6.89 -0.48
C HIS A 65 -9.60 -6.76 0.70
N LEU A 66 -9.50 -5.59 1.35
CA LEU A 66 -8.70 -5.45 2.56
C LEU A 66 -9.22 -6.35 3.69
N GLU A 67 -10.53 -6.44 3.89
CA GLU A 67 -11.14 -7.28 4.92
C GLU A 67 -10.84 -8.77 4.72
N VAL A 68 -11.11 -9.30 3.52
CA VAL A 68 -10.92 -10.73 3.20
C VAL A 68 -9.46 -11.15 3.29
N ASN A 69 -8.52 -10.23 3.05
CA ASN A 69 -7.08 -10.50 3.16
C ASN A 69 -6.51 -10.17 4.55
N GLY A 70 -7.33 -9.77 5.53
CA GLY A 70 -6.87 -9.42 6.88
C GLY A 70 -6.07 -8.12 6.97
N LEU A 71 -6.23 -7.22 5.99
CA LEU A 71 -5.51 -5.95 5.83
C LEU A 71 -6.33 -4.73 6.28
N GLN A 72 -7.48 -4.93 6.92
CA GLN A 72 -8.32 -3.82 7.40
C GLN A 72 -7.59 -2.94 8.44
N ALA A 73 -6.82 -3.57 9.34
CA ALA A 73 -5.99 -2.91 10.35
C ALA A 73 -4.58 -2.56 9.83
N ALA A 74 -4.32 -2.68 8.52
CA ALA A 74 -3.04 -2.32 7.94
C ALA A 74 -2.75 -0.82 8.11
N PRO A 75 -1.47 -0.43 8.26
CA PRO A 75 -1.07 0.96 8.26
C PRO A 75 -1.49 1.68 6.98
N ASP A 76 -1.77 2.96 7.08
CA ASP A 76 -2.24 3.78 5.95
C ASP A 76 -1.26 3.80 4.77
N ALA A 77 0.05 3.78 5.05
CA ALA A 77 1.07 3.65 4.01
C ALA A 77 0.92 2.35 3.19
N GLN A 78 0.54 1.25 3.85
CA GLN A 78 0.30 -0.03 3.19
C GLN A 78 -1.00 0.01 2.38
N LYS A 79 -2.08 0.57 2.94
CA LYS A 79 -3.34 0.76 2.21
C LYS A 79 -3.16 1.63 0.97
N LYS A 80 -2.38 2.71 1.09
CA LYS A 80 -1.98 3.58 -0.02
C LYS A 80 -1.25 2.80 -1.10
N GLY A 81 -0.20 2.05 -0.73
CA GLY A 81 0.55 1.23 -1.68
C GLY A 81 -0.33 0.21 -2.38
N LEU A 82 -1.21 -0.48 -1.65
CA LEU A 82 -2.16 -1.43 -2.22
C LEU A 82 -3.12 -0.76 -3.19
N LEU A 83 -3.70 0.38 -2.83
CA LEU A 83 -4.60 1.11 -3.72
C LEU A 83 -3.88 1.49 -5.02
N LEU A 84 -2.70 2.11 -4.91
CA LEU A 84 -1.91 2.61 -6.04
C LEU A 84 -1.33 1.50 -6.93
N THR A 85 -1.10 0.31 -6.38
CA THR A 85 -0.61 -0.85 -7.15
C THR A 85 -1.73 -1.66 -7.78
N TYR A 86 -2.93 -1.68 -7.17
CA TYR A 86 -4.09 -2.40 -7.70
C TYR A 86 -4.94 -1.59 -8.67
N CYS A 87 -4.92 -0.26 -8.55
CA CYS A 87 -5.67 0.58 -9.45
C CYS A 87 -5.05 0.56 -10.87
N ASP A 88 -5.86 0.91 -11.86
CA ASP A 88 -5.40 1.05 -13.24
C ASP A 88 -4.30 2.12 -13.32
N ILE A 89 -3.38 1.98 -14.28
CA ILE A 89 -2.31 2.96 -14.57
C ILE A 89 -2.90 4.37 -14.68
N LYS A 90 -4.09 4.47 -15.28
CA LYS A 90 -4.82 5.74 -15.41
C LYS A 90 -5.17 6.38 -14.07
N ILE A 91 -5.55 5.60 -13.05
CA ILE A 91 -5.82 6.14 -11.71
C ILE A 91 -4.52 6.58 -11.08
N TYR A 92 -3.45 5.81 -11.22
CA TYR A 92 -2.15 6.19 -10.67
C TYR A 92 -1.68 7.54 -11.24
N GLU A 93 -1.65 7.67 -12.56
CA GLU A 93 -1.30 8.92 -13.25
C GLU A 93 -2.23 10.06 -12.85
N LYS A 94 -3.52 9.77 -12.66
CA LYS A 94 -4.49 10.78 -12.24
C LYS A 94 -4.30 11.21 -10.79
N ALA A 95 -3.99 10.27 -9.89
CA ALA A 95 -3.67 10.56 -8.51
C ALA A 95 -2.46 11.50 -8.44
N ASP A 96 -1.38 11.14 -9.13
CA ASP A 96 -0.13 11.92 -9.22
C ASP A 96 -0.38 13.34 -9.75
N ALA A 97 -1.22 13.48 -10.78
CA ALA A 97 -1.56 14.77 -11.35
C ALA A 97 -2.51 15.63 -10.48
N LEU A 98 -3.24 15.03 -9.53
CA LEU A 98 -4.22 15.73 -8.70
C LEU A 98 -3.69 16.09 -7.31
N VAL A 99 -2.71 15.35 -6.78
CA VAL A 99 -2.07 15.71 -5.51
C VAL A 99 -1.19 16.94 -5.68
N ALA A 100 -1.21 17.83 -4.69
CA ALA A 100 -0.41 19.05 -4.72
C ALA A 100 1.07 18.78 -4.41
N ASP A 101 1.31 17.83 -3.51
CA ASP A 101 2.63 17.35 -3.10
C ASP A 101 2.97 16.01 -3.79
N ASP A 102 4.15 15.45 -3.49
CA ASP A 102 4.55 14.14 -4.01
C ASP A 102 3.59 13.02 -3.53
N LEU A 103 3.13 12.20 -4.47
CA LEU A 103 2.27 11.05 -4.24
C LEU A 103 2.89 10.06 -3.23
N GLN A 104 4.22 10.01 -3.13
CA GLN A 104 4.90 9.18 -2.12
C GLN A 104 4.74 9.73 -0.69
N THR A 105 4.66 11.05 -0.54
CA THR A 105 4.55 11.72 0.77
C THR A 105 3.13 12.01 1.21
N VAL A 106 2.18 12.05 0.27
CA VAL A 106 0.77 12.36 0.56
C VAL A 106 0.17 11.39 1.58
N SER A 107 -0.65 11.91 2.48
CA SER A 107 -1.37 11.09 3.46
C SER A 107 -2.46 10.24 2.77
N TRP A 108 -2.88 9.16 3.42
CA TRP A 108 -3.97 8.33 2.92
C TRP A 108 -5.29 9.11 2.82
N ASP A 109 -5.62 9.90 3.84
CA ASP A 109 -6.85 10.70 3.87
C ASP A 109 -6.88 11.74 2.75
N GLU A 110 -5.76 12.41 2.50
CA GLU A 110 -5.64 13.39 1.43
C GLU A 110 -5.76 12.73 0.05
N LEU A 111 -5.10 11.59 -0.16
CA LEU A 111 -5.25 10.82 -1.39
C LEU A 111 -6.71 10.42 -1.63
N GLN A 112 -7.39 9.92 -0.61
CA GLN A 112 -8.80 9.56 -0.70
C GLN A 112 -9.67 10.77 -1.03
N CYS A 113 -9.43 11.90 -0.36
CA CYS A 113 -10.16 13.15 -0.57
C CYS A 113 -10.04 13.64 -2.02
N VAL A 114 -8.80 13.68 -2.54
CA VAL A 114 -8.50 14.15 -3.89
C VAL A 114 -9.15 13.24 -4.95
N LEU A 115 -9.02 11.92 -4.80
CA LEU A 115 -9.62 10.97 -5.73
C LEU A 115 -11.15 10.98 -5.67
N GLN A 116 -11.73 11.09 -4.47
CA GLN A 116 -13.17 11.21 -4.29
C GLN A 116 -13.70 12.50 -4.92
N GLY A 117 -13.04 13.65 -4.71
CA GLY A 117 -13.43 14.90 -5.35
C GLY A 117 -13.40 14.86 -6.87
N HIS A 118 -12.54 14.02 -7.45
CA HIS A 118 -12.45 13.86 -8.90
C HIS A 118 -13.50 12.88 -9.47
N TYR A 119 -13.67 11.72 -8.86
CA TYR A 119 -14.48 10.63 -9.40
C TYR A 119 -15.90 10.51 -8.82
N ASP A 120 -16.15 11.11 -7.65
CA ASP A 120 -17.47 11.17 -7.00
C ASP A 120 -17.73 12.60 -6.48
N PRO A 121 -17.73 13.62 -7.37
CA PRO A 121 -17.90 14.99 -6.96
C PRO A 121 -19.27 15.17 -6.28
N SER A 122 -19.25 15.78 -5.10
CA SER A 122 -20.50 16.15 -4.44
C SER A 122 -21.25 17.16 -5.32
N PRO A 123 -22.53 16.91 -5.65
CA PRO A 123 -23.29 17.83 -6.48
C PRO A 123 -23.42 19.19 -5.77
N SER A 124 -23.22 20.27 -6.52
CA SER A 124 -23.43 21.62 -5.97
C SER A 124 -24.87 21.78 -5.48
N TYR A 125 -25.10 22.68 -4.53
CA TYR A 125 -26.45 22.97 -4.03
C TYR A 125 -27.44 23.27 -5.16
N LEU A 126 -27.03 24.06 -6.16
CA LEU A 126 -27.87 24.40 -7.30
C LEU A 126 -28.17 23.19 -8.19
N ALA A 127 -27.21 22.29 -8.40
CA ALA A 127 -27.42 21.06 -9.16
C ALA A 127 -28.40 20.13 -8.42
N SER A 128 -28.18 19.91 -7.12
CA SER A 128 -29.08 19.10 -6.27
C SER A 128 -30.50 19.66 -6.23
N HIS A 129 -30.63 20.98 -6.12
CA HIS A 129 -31.92 21.67 -6.14
C HIS A 129 -32.58 21.49 -7.50
N TYR A 130 -31.87 21.73 -8.60
CA TYR A 130 -32.40 21.53 -9.95
C TYR A 130 -32.89 20.09 -10.17
N ASP A 131 -32.09 19.09 -9.78
CA ASP A 131 -32.45 17.67 -9.93
C ASP A 131 -33.71 17.32 -9.14
N PHE A 132 -33.87 17.85 -7.92
CA PHE A 132 -35.08 17.66 -7.12
C PHE A 132 -36.32 18.23 -7.81
N TYR A 133 -36.25 19.45 -8.34
CA TYR A 133 -37.39 20.09 -9.01
C TYR A 133 -37.71 19.49 -10.38
N MET A 134 -36.72 18.89 -11.03
CA MET A 134 -36.90 18.20 -12.31
C MET A 134 -37.40 16.76 -12.14
N TRP A 135 -37.33 16.20 -10.94
CA TRP A 135 -37.82 14.85 -10.68
C TRP A 135 -39.34 14.82 -10.60
N SER A 136 -39.97 14.26 -11.64
CA SER A 136 -41.37 13.85 -11.60
C SER A 136 -41.48 12.39 -11.14
N GLN A 137 -42.20 12.13 -10.04
CA GLN A 137 -42.51 10.78 -9.59
C GLN A 137 -43.23 10.01 -10.69
N ARG A 138 -42.77 8.79 -10.99
CA ARG A 138 -43.36 7.94 -12.03
C ARG A 138 -44.50 7.12 -11.46
N GLU A 139 -45.45 6.76 -12.33
CA GLU A 139 -46.58 5.90 -11.96
C GLU A 139 -46.07 4.55 -11.43
N GLY A 140 -46.37 4.24 -10.16
CA GLY A 140 -45.91 3.01 -9.47
C GLY A 140 -44.76 3.19 -8.49
N GLU A 141 -44.16 4.38 -8.37
CA GLU A 141 -43.19 4.67 -7.31
C GLU A 141 -43.91 4.89 -5.97
N THR A 142 -43.66 4.04 -4.97
CA THR A 142 -44.22 4.22 -3.62
C THR A 142 -43.47 5.30 -2.87
N THR A 143 -44.22 6.26 -2.31
CA THR A 143 -43.71 7.16 -1.28
C THR A 143 -43.46 6.36 0.00
N CYS A 144 -42.21 6.38 0.47
CA CYS A 144 -41.84 5.78 1.75
C CYS A 144 -42.46 6.53 2.93
#